data_AF-A0A3P6AJJ6-F1
#
_entry.id   AF-A0A3P6AJJ6-F1
#
_cell.length_a   1.000
_cell.length_b   1.000
_cell.length_c   1.000
_cell.angle_alpha   90.00
_cell.angle_beta   90.00
_cell.angle_gamma   90.00
#
_symmetry.space_group_name_H-M   'P 1'
#
loop_
_entity.id
_entity.type
_entity.pdbx_description
1 polymer ?
#
loop_
_entity_poly.entity_id
_entity_poly.type
_entity_poly.pdbx_seq_one_letter_code
_entity_poly.pdbx_strand_id
1 'polypeptide(L)'
;MASSSLPPSLERLSLSFPSPQFPSLTPEMEDGEYSSWSELPTELTSSILQRLGAIEVLENAQKVCTSWRRVSKDPAMWRKIVMHNVEDLGYNLDIMYRHAVDRSQGGLVEIEIWDFGTDSLVNYIAYSSGNLRSLKLVKCYLVTDEGFTEALVKLPLFEELEVSYGSLSRESLKSVAQSCPNLKTLKLNHKGIKLFSDDDALAIAATMNGLRHLQLFGNNLTDDGLNAILDNCPNLEHLDLLQCFNVNIVGDLENRCSESIKVLRRPNDSIHDYPY
;
A
#
# COMPACT_ATOMS: atom_id res chain seq x y z
N MET A 1 40.12 -21.32 -48.24
CA MET A 1 40.75 -22.48 -48.95
C MET A 1 42.23 -22.15 -49.05
N ALA A 2 43.20 -22.90 -48.53
CA ALA A 2 43.22 -24.26 -48.01
C ALA A 2 44.40 -24.45 -47.02
N SER A 3 44.26 -25.48 -46.17
CA SER A 3 45.30 -26.39 -45.62
C SER A 3 46.54 -25.78 -44.93
N SER A 4 46.65 -25.82 -43.59
CA SER A 4 47.02 -26.96 -42.73
C SER A 4 48.48 -27.43 -42.85
N SER A 5 49.27 -27.22 -41.79
CA SER A 5 50.31 -28.17 -41.35
C SER A 5 50.66 -27.92 -39.88
N LEU A 6 50.39 -28.91 -39.03
CA LEU A 6 50.80 -28.99 -37.63
C LEU A 6 52.10 -29.81 -37.55
N PRO A 7 53.14 -29.37 -36.81
CA PRO A 7 54.27 -30.19 -36.40
C PRO A 7 54.07 -30.81 -35.00
N PRO A 8 54.94 -31.75 -34.58
CA PRO A 8 54.54 -32.97 -33.88
C PRO A 8 54.45 -32.87 -32.35
N SER A 9 53.73 -33.87 -31.82
CA SER A 9 53.59 -34.29 -30.44
C SER A 9 54.92 -34.44 -29.68
N LEU A 10 55.05 -33.70 -28.58
CA LEU A 10 56.04 -33.92 -27.53
C LEU A 10 55.37 -34.67 -26.38
N GLU A 11 55.76 -35.94 -26.21
CA GLU A 11 55.46 -36.76 -25.04
C GLU A 11 55.93 -36.03 -23.76
N ARG A 12 55.00 -35.75 -22.85
CA ARG A 12 55.35 -35.33 -21.49
C ARG A 12 55.39 -36.55 -20.58
N LEU A 13 56.59 -36.81 -20.05
CA LEU A 13 56.89 -37.76 -18.99
C LEU A 13 55.94 -37.58 -17.81
N SER A 14 55.27 -38.66 -17.41
CA SER A 14 54.42 -38.73 -16.22
C SER A 14 55.28 -38.78 -14.95
N LEU A 15 55.47 -37.64 -14.30
CA LEU A 15 55.90 -37.58 -12.90
C LEU A 15 54.66 -37.67 -12.00
N SER A 16 54.43 -38.83 -11.40
CA SER A 16 53.38 -39.05 -10.42
C SER A 16 53.79 -38.47 -9.06
N PHE A 17 53.23 -37.32 -8.72
CA PHE A 17 53.24 -36.80 -7.35
C PHE A 17 52.03 -37.36 -6.60
N PRO A 18 52.18 -37.88 -5.37
CA PRO A 18 51.04 -38.29 -4.57
C PRO A 18 50.18 -37.06 -4.25
N SER A 19 48.88 -37.14 -4.57
CA SER A 19 47.91 -36.11 -4.23
C SER A 19 47.90 -35.89 -2.71
N PRO A 20 47.93 -34.64 -2.23
CA PRO A 20 47.72 -34.37 -0.81
C PRO A 20 46.33 -34.88 -0.42
N GLN A 21 46.29 -35.85 0.50
CA GLN A 21 45.04 -36.27 1.14
C GLN A 21 44.61 -35.15 2.09
N PHE A 22 43.78 -34.25 1.58
CA PHE A 22 42.99 -33.39 2.45
C PHE A 22 41.93 -34.26 3.12
N PRO A 23 41.78 -34.24 4.45
CA PRO A 23 40.62 -34.85 5.07
C PRO A 23 39.38 -34.21 4.44
N SER A 24 38.51 -35.06 3.90
CA SER A 24 37.20 -34.69 3.38
C SER A 24 36.38 -34.09 4.51
N LEU A 25 36.46 -32.77 4.70
CA LEU A 25 35.49 -32.01 5.48
C LEU A 25 34.27 -31.71 4.60
N THR A 26 33.74 -32.73 3.94
CA THR A 26 32.30 -32.78 3.73
C THR A 26 31.73 -33.15 5.08
N PRO A 27 30.89 -32.32 5.72
CA PRO A 27 30.00 -32.89 6.70
C PRO A 27 29.22 -33.95 5.92
N GLU A 28 29.41 -35.22 6.27
CA GLU A 28 28.38 -36.22 6.01
C GLU A 28 27.15 -35.67 6.74
N MET A 29 26.29 -34.97 5.99
CA MET A 29 24.96 -34.67 6.46
C MET A 29 24.32 -36.04 6.62
N GLU A 30 24.22 -36.50 7.87
CA GLU A 30 23.22 -37.50 8.21
C GLU A 30 21.92 -37.05 7.53
N ASP A 31 21.26 -37.96 6.80
CA ASP A 31 19.87 -37.81 6.35
C ASP A 31 18.98 -37.74 7.60
N GLY A 32 19.12 -36.66 8.35
CA GLY A 32 18.30 -36.29 9.48
C GLY A 32 17.02 -35.68 8.93
N GLU A 33 15.91 -36.31 9.27
CA GLU A 33 14.53 -35.89 9.05
C GLU A 33 14.39 -34.41 8.69
N TYR A 34 14.26 -34.11 7.40
CA TYR A 34 13.74 -32.82 6.98
C TYR A 34 12.31 -32.73 7.52
N SER A 35 12.12 -32.05 8.66
CA SER A 35 10.79 -31.80 9.23
C SER A 35 9.92 -31.25 8.11
N SER A 36 8.87 -32.00 7.77
CA SER A 36 8.01 -31.65 6.66
C SER A 36 7.43 -30.26 6.94
N TRP A 37 7.43 -29.35 5.96
CA TRP A 37 6.76 -28.04 6.11
C TRP A 37 5.28 -28.16 6.52
N SER A 38 4.69 -29.35 6.38
CA SER A 38 3.37 -29.72 6.86
C SER A 38 3.23 -29.86 8.38
N GLU A 39 4.34 -30.05 9.10
CA GLU A 39 4.40 -30.23 10.56
C GLU A 39 4.61 -28.91 11.32
N LEU A 40 4.79 -27.80 10.61
CA LEU A 40 4.89 -26.49 11.25
C LEU A 40 3.61 -26.17 12.05
N PRO A 41 3.75 -25.64 13.28
CA PRO A 41 2.64 -25.06 14.03
C PRO A 41 1.87 -24.03 13.20
N THR A 42 0.57 -23.91 13.47
CA THR A 42 -0.33 -23.03 12.71
C THR A 42 0.07 -21.56 12.88
N GLU A 43 0.57 -21.20 14.07
CA GLU A 43 1.02 -19.85 14.42
C GLU A 43 2.26 -19.45 13.63
N LEU A 44 3.23 -20.36 13.50
CA LEU A 44 4.44 -20.12 12.70
C LEU A 44 4.11 -20.08 11.20
N THR A 45 3.24 -20.99 10.75
CA THR A 45 2.75 -20.97 9.36
C THR A 45 2.05 -19.64 9.06
N SER A 46 1.16 -19.19 9.94
CA SER A 46 0.47 -17.90 9.81
C SER A 46 1.46 -16.73 9.74
N SER A 47 2.45 -16.69 10.62
CA SER A 47 3.48 -15.63 10.59
C SER A 47 4.30 -15.62 9.30
N ILE A 48 4.61 -16.79 8.75
CA ILE A 48 5.28 -16.91 7.44
C ILE A 48 4.34 -16.39 6.35
N LEU A 49 3.10 -16.88 6.30
CA LEU A 49 2.14 -16.52 5.27
C LEU A 49 1.77 -15.02 5.31
N GLN A 50 1.74 -14.38 6.46
CA GLN A 50 1.47 -12.94 6.57
C GLN A 50 2.58 -12.08 5.96
N ARG A 51 3.79 -12.63 5.81
CA ARG A 51 4.90 -11.96 5.12
C ARG A 51 4.85 -12.20 3.62
N LEU A 52 4.12 -13.22 3.16
CA LEU A 52 3.81 -13.43 1.75
C LEU A 52 2.63 -12.52 1.40
N GLY A 53 2.77 -11.66 0.41
CA GLY A 53 1.67 -10.79 -0.02
C GLY A 53 0.43 -11.60 -0.42
N ALA A 54 -0.73 -10.94 -0.48
CA ALA A 54 -2.01 -11.61 -0.75
C ALA A 54 -2.00 -12.41 -2.07
N ILE A 55 -1.33 -11.92 -3.11
CA ILE A 55 -1.13 -12.64 -4.38
C ILE A 55 -0.43 -13.98 -4.15
N GLU A 56 0.70 -13.98 -3.44
CA GLU A 56 1.49 -15.18 -3.16
C GLU A 56 0.71 -16.21 -2.33
N VAL A 57 -0.09 -15.74 -1.37
CA VAL A 57 -0.95 -16.61 -0.57
C VAL A 57 -2.01 -17.30 -1.42
N LEU A 58 -2.64 -16.55 -2.34
CA LEU A 58 -3.66 -17.08 -3.24
C LEU A 58 -3.07 -17.98 -4.34
N GLU A 59 -1.94 -17.61 -4.92
CA GLU A 59 -1.43 -18.33 -6.09
C GLU A 59 -0.48 -19.45 -5.76
N ASN A 60 0.27 -19.38 -4.65
CA ASN A 60 1.34 -20.33 -4.38
C ASN A 60 1.14 -21.01 -3.04
N ALA A 61 1.07 -20.25 -1.95
CA ALA A 61 1.15 -20.81 -0.60
C ALA A 61 0.00 -21.78 -0.28
N GLN A 62 -1.23 -21.48 -0.71
CA GLN A 62 -2.36 -22.39 -0.50
C GLN A 62 -2.29 -23.70 -1.30
N LYS A 63 -1.36 -23.82 -2.26
CA LYS A 63 -1.15 -25.01 -3.09
C LYS A 63 -0.03 -25.91 -2.55
N VAL A 64 0.76 -25.47 -1.56
CA VAL A 64 1.91 -26.20 -0.99
C VAL A 64 1.50 -27.48 -0.26
N CYS A 65 0.65 -27.37 0.76
CA CYS A 65 0.15 -28.52 1.53
C CYS A 65 -1.21 -28.21 2.17
N THR A 66 -1.86 -29.22 2.75
CA THR A 66 -3.17 -29.09 3.40
C THR A 66 -3.14 -28.16 4.62
N SER A 67 -2.04 -28.17 5.38
CA SER A 67 -1.86 -27.27 6.54
C SER A 67 -1.82 -25.81 6.07
N TRP A 68 -0.97 -25.47 5.11
CA TRP A 68 -0.87 -24.11 4.56
C TRP A 68 -2.17 -23.66 3.89
N ARG A 69 -2.86 -24.55 3.19
CA ARG A 69 -4.18 -24.29 2.62
C ARG A 69 -5.23 -23.96 3.69
N ARG A 70 -5.16 -24.60 4.85
CA ARG A 70 -6.07 -24.32 5.96
C ARG A 70 -5.78 -22.95 6.56
N VAL A 71 -4.50 -22.65 6.81
CA VAL A 71 -4.09 -21.34 7.37
C VAL A 71 -4.41 -20.19 6.42
N SER A 72 -4.18 -20.35 5.11
CA SER A 72 -4.53 -19.32 4.12
C SER A 72 -6.03 -19.05 3.98
N LYS A 73 -6.88 -19.94 4.52
CA LYS A 73 -8.34 -19.75 4.59
C LYS A 73 -8.80 -19.08 5.88
N ASP A 74 -7.92 -18.90 6.86
CA ASP A 74 -8.25 -18.26 8.12
C ASP A 74 -8.56 -16.77 7.89
N PRO A 75 -9.75 -16.26 8.28
CA PRO A 75 -10.11 -14.85 8.15
C PRO A 75 -9.12 -13.88 8.78
N ALA A 76 -8.41 -14.28 9.84
CA ALA A 76 -7.40 -13.46 10.50
C ALA A 76 -6.24 -13.08 9.56
N MET A 77 -5.99 -13.87 8.52
CA MET A 77 -4.99 -13.58 7.49
C MET A 77 -5.38 -12.43 6.57
N TRP A 78 -6.67 -12.10 6.50
CA TRP A 78 -7.26 -11.19 5.50
C TRP A 78 -7.78 -9.91 6.14
N ARG A 79 -7.23 -9.52 7.30
CA ARG A 79 -7.55 -8.25 7.96
C ARG A 79 -6.97 -7.04 7.22
N LYS A 80 -5.86 -7.24 6.51
CA LYS A 80 -5.23 -6.26 5.62
C LYS A 80 -5.04 -6.89 4.24
N ILE A 81 -5.55 -6.24 3.20
CA ILE A 81 -5.39 -6.70 1.82
C ILE A 81 -4.62 -5.64 1.05
N VAL A 82 -3.42 -6.03 0.59
CA VAL A 82 -2.60 -5.23 -0.31
C VAL A 82 -2.13 -6.15 -1.42
N MET A 83 -2.43 -5.76 -2.65
CA MET A 83 -1.88 -6.39 -3.86
C MET A 83 -1.37 -5.27 -4.75
N HIS A 84 -0.04 -5.17 -4.85
CA HIS A 84 0.57 -4.31 -5.85
C HIS A 84 0.50 -5.00 -7.20
N ASN A 85 0.25 -4.21 -8.24
CA ASN A 85 0.33 -4.70 -9.60
C ASN A 85 1.77 -5.14 -9.86
N VAL A 86 2.00 -6.45 -9.87
CA VAL A 86 3.24 -6.99 -10.42
C VAL A 86 3.02 -6.94 -11.92
N GLU A 87 3.43 -5.81 -12.52
CA GLU A 87 3.36 -5.59 -13.96
C GLU A 87 3.79 -6.89 -14.66
N ASP A 88 3.00 -7.32 -15.65
CA ASP A 88 3.32 -8.45 -16.54
C ASP A 88 2.92 -9.88 -16.08
N LEU A 89 2.21 -10.07 -14.96
CA LEU A 89 1.77 -11.43 -14.54
C LEU A 89 0.37 -11.87 -15.03
N GLY A 90 -0.38 -11.00 -15.72
CA GLY A 90 -1.68 -11.36 -16.34
C GLY A 90 -2.79 -11.71 -15.35
N TYR A 91 -2.63 -11.45 -14.06
CA TYR A 91 -3.64 -11.70 -13.05
C TYR A 91 -4.86 -10.79 -13.21
N ASN A 92 -6.05 -11.36 -13.01
CA ASN A 92 -7.26 -10.56 -12.87
C ASN A 92 -7.40 -10.09 -11.41
N LEU A 93 -6.83 -8.92 -11.11
CA LEU A 93 -6.79 -8.38 -9.75
C LEU A 93 -8.20 -8.18 -9.16
N ASP A 94 -9.20 -7.78 -9.95
CA ASP A 94 -10.58 -7.63 -9.46
C ASP A 94 -11.10 -8.93 -8.82
N ILE A 95 -10.94 -10.06 -9.51
CA ILE A 95 -11.32 -11.39 -9.00
C ILE A 95 -10.52 -11.74 -7.75
N MET A 96 -9.22 -11.45 -7.73
CA MET A 96 -8.36 -11.76 -6.58
C MET A 96 -8.75 -10.96 -5.35
N TYR A 97 -9.02 -9.66 -5.48
CA TYR A 97 -9.50 -8.83 -4.38
C TYR A 97 -10.84 -9.32 -3.84
N ARG A 98 -11.80 -9.64 -4.72
CA ARG A 98 -13.07 -10.24 -4.28
C ARG A 98 -12.84 -11.53 -3.50
N HIS A 99 -11.98 -12.41 -4.01
CA HIS A 99 -11.67 -13.65 -3.33
C HIS A 99 -11.03 -13.42 -1.95
N ALA A 100 -10.10 -12.47 -1.85
CA ALA A 100 -9.46 -12.08 -0.58
C ALA A 100 -10.46 -11.47 0.41
N VAL A 101 -11.36 -10.60 -0.08
CA VAL A 101 -12.45 -10.00 0.71
C VAL A 101 -13.38 -11.11 1.26
N ASP A 102 -13.74 -12.10 0.44
CA ASP A 102 -14.57 -13.22 0.87
C ASP A 102 -13.89 -14.03 1.99
N ARG A 103 -12.57 -14.22 1.90
CA ARG A 103 -11.80 -14.91 2.93
C ARG A 103 -11.80 -14.15 4.26
N SER A 104 -11.92 -12.82 4.23
CA SER A 104 -11.99 -12.01 5.46
C SER A 104 -13.26 -12.24 6.27
N GLN A 105 -14.33 -12.75 5.66
CA GLN A 105 -15.64 -12.99 6.32
C GLN A 105 -16.15 -11.76 7.09
N GLY A 106 -15.96 -10.56 6.52
CA GLY A 106 -16.32 -9.28 7.13
C GLY A 106 -15.34 -8.76 8.18
N GLY A 107 -14.23 -9.46 8.41
CA GLY A 107 -13.12 -9.07 9.29
C GLY A 107 -12.07 -8.16 8.66
N LEU A 108 -12.26 -7.74 7.40
CA LEU A 108 -11.36 -6.81 6.71
C LEU A 108 -11.35 -5.45 7.41
N VAL A 109 -10.15 -4.92 7.64
CA VAL A 109 -9.91 -3.64 8.34
C VAL A 109 -9.23 -2.63 7.44
N GLU A 110 -8.26 -3.07 6.64
CA GLU A 110 -7.49 -2.20 5.75
C GLU A 110 -7.41 -2.80 4.35
N ILE A 111 -7.60 -1.96 3.34
CA ILE A 111 -7.43 -2.38 1.95
C ILE A 111 -6.80 -1.27 1.13
N GLU A 112 -5.81 -1.65 0.33
CA GLU A 112 -5.11 -0.72 -0.57
C GLU A 112 -5.25 -1.24 -2.00
N ILE A 113 -5.78 -0.42 -2.90
CA ILE A 113 -5.97 -0.74 -4.32
C ILE A 113 -5.05 0.16 -5.14
N TRP A 114 -4.28 -0.43 -6.05
CA TRP A 114 -3.22 0.23 -6.81
C TRP A 114 -3.41 0.01 -8.31
N ASP A 115 -3.35 1.08 -9.11
CA ASP A 115 -3.33 1.08 -10.58
C ASP A 115 -4.60 0.56 -11.29
N PHE A 116 -5.56 0.01 -10.54
CA PHE A 116 -6.88 -0.39 -11.02
C PHE A 116 -7.94 -0.07 -9.95
N GLY A 117 -9.20 -0.39 -10.21
CA GLY A 117 -10.29 -0.23 -9.26
C GLY A 117 -11.52 0.34 -9.96
N THR A 118 -12.69 -0.19 -9.64
CA THR A 118 -13.97 0.22 -10.24
C THR A 118 -14.99 0.43 -9.14
N ASP A 119 -16.06 1.16 -9.46
CA ASP A 119 -17.22 1.32 -8.56
C ASP A 119 -17.75 -0.03 -8.08
N SER A 120 -17.81 -1.03 -8.97
CA SER A 120 -18.27 -2.38 -8.62
C SER A 120 -17.40 -3.03 -7.55
N LEU A 121 -16.08 -2.85 -7.62
CA LEU A 121 -15.16 -3.43 -6.65
C LEU A 121 -15.25 -2.70 -5.31
N VAL A 122 -15.24 -1.36 -5.31
CA VAL A 122 -15.29 -0.55 -4.09
C VAL A 122 -16.62 -0.79 -3.36
N ASN A 123 -17.75 -0.83 -4.08
CA ASN A 123 -19.05 -1.18 -3.50
C ASN A 123 -19.09 -2.62 -2.95
N TYR A 124 -18.48 -3.58 -3.64
CA TYR A 124 -18.40 -4.95 -3.15
C TYR A 124 -17.64 -5.06 -1.84
N ILE A 125 -16.49 -4.39 -1.75
CA ILE A 125 -15.67 -4.32 -0.54
C ILE A 125 -16.49 -3.73 0.59
N ALA A 126 -17.14 -2.59 0.36
CA ALA A 126 -17.91 -1.90 1.38
C ALA A 126 -19.11 -2.72 1.89
N TYR A 127 -19.82 -3.41 0.99
CA TYR A 127 -20.93 -4.29 1.36
C TYR A 127 -20.47 -5.50 2.18
N SER A 128 -19.31 -6.06 1.84
CA SER A 128 -18.80 -7.29 2.46
C SER A 128 -18.03 -7.03 3.75
N SER A 129 -17.64 -5.77 4.03
CA SER A 129 -16.62 -5.42 5.04
C SER A 129 -17.06 -4.30 5.97
N GLY A 130 -18.07 -4.55 6.80
CA GLY A 130 -18.58 -3.55 7.75
C GLY A 130 -17.57 -3.08 8.83
N ASN A 131 -16.45 -3.79 8.99
CA ASN A 131 -15.35 -3.45 9.89
C ASN A 131 -14.22 -2.63 9.23
N LEU A 132 -14.37 -2.25 7.95
CA LEU A 132 -13.33 -1.53 7.24
C LEU A 132 -13.09 -0.15 7.89
N ARG A 133 -11.81 0.14 8.17
CA ARG A 133 -11.35 1.37 8.80
C ARG A 133 -10.49 2.21 7.87
N SER A 134 -9.74 1.57 6.97
CA SER A 134 -8.81 2.25 6.06
C SER A 134 -9.02 1.78 4.62
N LEU A 135 -9.21 2.74 3.72
CA LEU A 135 -9.27 2.52 2.27
C LEU A 135 -8.27 3.44 1.59
N LYS A 136 -7.39 2.83 0.81
CA LYS A 136 -6.40 3.53 0.00
C LYS A 136 -6.61 3.22 -1.47
N LEU A 137 -6.78 4.26 -2.27
CA LEU A 137 -6.97 4.20 -3.72
C LEU A 137 -5.83 4.96 -4.40
N VAL A 138 -4.93 4.24 -5.07
CA VAL A 138 -3.77 4.79 -5.77
C VAL A 138 -3.94 4.60 -7.26
N LYS A 139 -3.96 5.69 -8.03
CA LYS A 139 -4.11 5.67 -9.50
C LYS A 139 -5.37 4.90 -9.95
N CYS A 140 -6.42 4.93 -9.13
CA CYS A 140 -7.71 4.29 -9.41
C CYS A 140 -8.62 5.23 -10.23
N TYR A 141 -8.37 5.34 -11.54
CA TYR A 141 -9.07 6.32 -12.40
C TYR A 141 -10.52 5.97 -12.76
N LEU A 142 -10.95 4.73 -12.54
CA LEU A 142 -12.29 4.26 -12.90
C LEU A 142 -13.26 4.20 -11.70
N VAL A 143 -12.83 4.68 -10.53
CA VAL A 143 -13.71 4.89 -9.39
C VAL A 143 -14.32 6.28 -9.54
N THR A 144 -15.64 6.34 -9.67
CA THR A 144 -16.40 7.57 -9.81
C THR A 144 -16.83 8.10 -8.45
N ASP A 145 -17.16 9.39 -8.42
CA ASP A 145 -17.72 10.06 -7.25
C ASP A 145 -18.98 9.38 -6.70
N GLU A 146 -19.84 8.88 -7.60
CA GLU A 146 -21.10 8.22 -7.24
C GLU A 146 -20.83 6.85 -6.60
N GLY A 147 -20.06 5.99 -7.27
CA GLY A 147 -19.73 4.67 -6.74
C GLY A 147 -18.93 4.73 -5.44
N PHE A 148 -18.05 5.72 -5.32
CA PHE A 148 -17.33 5.97 -4.07
C PHE A 148 -18.27 6.40 -2.94
N THR A 149 -19.17 7.34 -3.21
CA THR A 149 -20.14 7.81 -2.20
C THR A 149 -21.09 6.70 -1.75
N GLU A 150 -21.57 5.88 -2.69
CA GLU A 150 -22.42 4.72 -2.39
C GLU A 150 -21.75 3.75 -1.43
N ALA A 151 -20.46 3.47 -1.65
CA ALA A 151 -19.68 2.58 -0.82
C ALA A 151 -19.50 3.12 0.61
N LEU A 152 -19.17 4.41 0.77
CA LEU A 152 -18.88 4.99 2.08
C LEU A 152 -20.08 4.99 3.04
N VAL A 153 -21.31 5.09 2.51
CA VAL A 153 -22.53 4.98 3.33
C VAL A 153 -22.63 3.63 4.06
N LYS A 154 -21.90 2.61 3.60
CA LYS A 154 -21.87 1.28 4.22
C LYS A 154 -20.76 1.08 5.26
N LEU A 155 -19.94 2.11 5.51
CA LEU A 155 -18.73 2.00 6.33
C LEU A 155 -18.81 2.87 7.61
N PRO A 156 -19.53 2.44 8.66
CA PRO A 156 -19.76 3.25 9.86
C PRO A 156 -18.51 3.42 10.75
N LEU A 157 -17.52 2.53 10.59
CA LEU A 157 -16.28 2.51 11.38
C LEU A 157 -15.08 3.12 10.64
N PHE A 158 -15.32 3.80 9.52
CA PHE A 158 -14.27 4.31 8.65
C PHE A 158 -13.49 5.46 9.32
N GLU A 159 -12.15 5.38 9.28
CA GLU A 159 -11.24 6.26 10.01
C GLU A 159 -10.15 6.89 9.13
N GLU A 160 -9.73 6.21 8.06
CA GLU A 160 -8.66 6.68 7.16
C GLU A 160 -9.03 6.53 5.68
N LEU A 161 -8.88 7.62 4.95
CA LEU A 161 -9.00 7.66 3.49
C LEU A 161 -7.71 8.17 2.88
N GLU A 162 -7.17 7.41 1.93
CA GLU A 162 -6.13 7.91 1.03
C GLU A 162 -6.61 7.79 -0.43
N VAL A 163 -6.58 8.90 -1.16
CA VAL A 163 -6.76 8.92 -2.62
C VAL A 163 -5.56 9.62 -3.23
N SER A 164 -4.76 8.85 -3.96
CA SER A 164 -3.52 9.31 -4.59
C SER A 164 -3.64 9.20 -6.10
N TYR A 165 -3.49 10.33 -6.79
CA TYR A 165 -3.57 10.41 -8.25
C TYR A 165 -4.90 9.87 -8.80
N GLY A 166 -5.99 9.98 -8.04
CA GLY A 166 -7.36 9.69 -8.47
C GLY A 166 -8.13 10.97 -8.79
N SER A 167 -9.43 10.84 -9.00
CA SER A 167 -10.36 11.97 -9.13
C SER A 167 -11.44 11.82 -8.07
N LEU A 168 -11.46 12.70 -7.08
CA LEU A 168 -12.59 12.89 -6.18
C LEU A 168 -13.03 14.35 -6.29
N SER A 169 -14.32 14.59 -6.50
CA SER A 169 -14.85 15.95 -6.46
C SER A 169 -15.03 16.47 -5.04
N ARG A 170 -15.26 17.78 -4.96
CA ARG A 170 -15.70 18.46 -3.75
C ARG A 170 -16.98 17.86 -3.18
N GLU A 171 -17.91 17.47 -4.04
CA GLU A 171 -19.18 16.86 -3.65
C GLU A 171 -18.95 15.49 -2.98
N SER A 172 -18.00 14.70 -3.48
CA SER A 172 -17.60 13.46 -2.85
C SER A 172 -16.94 13.67 -1.49
N LEU A 173 -16.06 14.67 -1.34
CA LEU A 173 -15.46 14.99 -0.04
C LEU A 173 -16.51 15.39 1.01
N LYS A 174 -17.53 16.16 0.61
CA LYS A 174 -18.66 16.47 1.49
C LYS A 174 -19.43 15.21 1.89
N SER A 175 -19.64 14.31 0.94
CA SER A 175 -20.35 13.05 1.18
C SER A 175 -19.57 12.11 2.11
N VAL A 176 -18.25 12.09 2.00
CA VAL A 176 -17.34 11.39 2.93
C VAL A 176 -17.55 11.91 4.34
N ALA A 177 -17.47 13.22 4.54
CA ALA A 177 -17.61 13.83 5.85
C ALA A 177 -18.98 13.57 6.50
N GLN A 178 -20.04 13.51 5.69
CA GLN A 178 -21.39 13.18 6.17
C GLN A 178 -21.56 11.70 6.53
N SER A 179 -20.93 10.80 5.77
CA SER A 179 -21.11 9.35 5.91
C SER A 179 -20.16 8.73 6.93
N CYS A 180 -19.00 9.36 7.15
CA CYS A 180 -17.90 8.80 7.94
C CYS A 180 -17.53 9.74 9.10
N PRO A 181 -18.35 9.84 10.16
CA PRO A 181 -18.13 10.78 11.26
C PRO A 181 -16.87 10.47 12.10
N ASN A 182 -16.28 9.29 11.95
CA ASN A 182 -15.08 8.85 12.65
C ASN A 182 -13.79 9.08 11.84
N LEU A 183 -13.87 9.70 10.65
CA LEU A 183 -12.71 9.97 9.81
C LEU A 183 -11.72 10.89 10.55
N LYS A 184 -10.49 10.39 10.75
CA LYS A 184 -9.40 11.10 11.45
C LYS A 184 -8.23 11.39 10.53
N THR A 185 -8.06 10.59 9.48
CA THR A 185 -6.92 10.68 8.56
C THR A 185 -7.44 10.83 7.14
N LEU A 186 -7.00 11.89 6.47
CA LEU A 186 -7.27 12.12 5.05
C LEU A 186 -5.96 12.39 4.33
N LYS A 187 -5.74 11.68 3.24
CA LYS A 187 -4.61 11.89 2.33
C LYS A 187 -5.14 12.08 0.92
N LEU A 188 -4.96 13.26 0.35
CA LEU A 188 -5.35 13.59 -1.02
C LEU A 188 -4.10 14.03 -1.79
N ASN A 189 -3.55 13.12 -2.59
CA ASN A 189 -2.28 13.36 -3.28
C ASN A 189 -2.50 13.58 -4.77
N HIS A 190 -1.91 14.64 -5.30
CA HIS A 190 -2.05 15.08 -6.69
C HIS A 190 -0.72 15.07 -7.43
N LYS A 191 -0.75 15.17 -8.76
CA LYS A 191 0.47 15.21 -9.60
C LYS A 191 1.19 16.57 -9.61
N GLY A 192 0.74 17.57 -8.84
CA GLY A 192 1.35 18.91 -8.85
C GLY A 192 1.14 19.66 -10.17
N ILE A 193 -0.11 19.98 -10.51
CA ILE A 193 -0.43 20.77 -11.72
C ILE A 193 -0.35 22.26 -11.36
N LYS A 194 0.22 23.14 -12.20
CA LYS A 194 0.42 24.56 -11.85
C LYS A 194 -0.85 25.45 -11.78
N LEU A 195 -2.03 24.89 -11.55
CA LEU A 195 -3.28 25.64 -11.46
C LEU A 195 -3.66 25.83 -10.00
N PHE A 196 -3.60 27.08 -9.51
CA PHE A 196 -4.07 27.44 -8.16
C PHE A 196 -5.52 27.02 -7.96
N SER A 197 -5.81 26.31 -6.87
CA SER A 197 -7.16 25.97 -6.46
C SER A 197 -7.18 25.64 -4.97
N ASP A 198 -8.10 26.29 -4.24
CA ASP A 198 -8.38 26.01 -2.83
C ASP A 198 -9.61 25.10 -2.66
N ASP A 199 -10.12 24.48 -3.73
CA ASP A 199 -11.39 23.75 -3.70
C ASP A 199 -11.39 22.59 -2.69
N ASP A 200 -10.32 21.78 -2.70
CA ASP A 200 -10.13 20.69 -1.74
C ASP A 200 -10.04 21.25 -0.31
N ALA A 201 -9.23 22.29 -0.11
CA ALA A 201 -9.02 22.90 1.20
C ALA A 201 -10.32 23.47 1.79
N LEU A 202 -11.12 24.17 0.96
CA LEU A 202 -12.42 24.70 1.34
C LEU A 202 -13.46 23.59 1.57
N ALA A 203 -13.37 22.47 0.85
CA ALA A 203 -14.24 21.31 1.10
C ALA A 203 -13.93 20.66 2.46
N ILE A 204 -12.64 20.46 2.75
CA ILE A 204 -12.14 19.89 4.00
C ILE A 204 -12.53 20.81 5.16
N ALA A 205 -12.19 22.10 5.08
CA ALA A 205 -12.50 23.09 6.11
C ALA A 205 -14.01 23.16 6.41
N ALA A 206 -14.87 23.02 5.41
CA ALA A 206 -16.31 23.10 5.60
C ALA A 206 -16.93 21.86 6.27
N THR A 207 -16.26 20.70 6.26
CA THR A 207 -16.92 19.43 6.58
C THR A 207 -16.15 18.49 7.50
N MET A 208 -14.82 18.60 7.60
CA MET A 208 -13.95 17.61 8.25
C MET A 208 -13.29 18.14 9.52
N ASN A 209 -14.10 18.70 10.42
CA ASN A 209 -13.61 19.40 11.62
C ASN A 209 -13.01 18.45 12.69
N GLY A 210 -13.24 17.14 12.55
CA GLY A 210 -12.71 16.08 13.42
C GLY A 210 -11.33 15.53 12.99
N LEU A 211 -10.78 16.03 11.87
CA LEU A 211 -9.55 15.52 11.30
C LEU A 211 -8.35 15.74 12.21
N ARG A 212 -7.44 14.76 12.27
CA ARG A 212 -6.20 14.78 13.05
C ARG A 212 -4.95 14.69 12.20
N HIS A 213 -5.05 14.07 11.03
CA HIS A 213 -3.97 13.93 10.07
C HIS A 213 -4.46 14.30 8.67
N LEU A 214 -3.78 15.27 8.06
CA LEU A 214 -4.05 15.72 6.70
C LEU A 214 -2.76 15.68 5.88
N GLN A 215 -2.81 15.01 4.74
CA GLN A 215 -1.75 15.05 3.74
C GLN A 215 -2.34 15.55 2.42
N LEU A 216 -1.71 16.56 1.84
CA LEU A 216 -2.12 17.19 0.59
C LEU A 216 -0.98 17.18 -0.43
N PHE A 217 -0.23 16.07 -0.54
CA PHE A 217 0.98 16.03 -1.38
C PHE A 217 0.70 16.53 -2.80
N GLY A 218 1.48 17.51 -3.27
CA GLY A 218 1.36 18.05 -4.62
C GLY A 218 0.01 18.73 -4.90
N ASN A 219 -0.74 19.12 -3.88
CA ASN A 219 -1.96 19.90 -4.02
C ASN A 219 -1.64 21.36 -4.39
N ASN A 220 -2.59 22.04 -5.03
CA ASN A 220 -2.39 23.37 -5.57
C ASN A 220 -2.97 24.49 -4.70
N LEU A 221 -3.38 24.18 -3.48
CA LEU A 221 -3.86 25.15 -2.51
C LEU A 221 -2.88 26.30 -2.30
N THR A 222 -3.43 27.44 -1.96
CA THR A 222 -2.71 28.66 -1.60
C THR A 222 -2.71 28.85 -0.09
N ASP A 223 -2.09 29.94 0.37
CA ASP A 223 -2.13 30.35 1.77
C ASP A 223 -3.57 30.57 2.27
N ASP A 224 -4.50 31.00 1.40
CA ASP A 224 -5.90 31.20 1.76
C ASP A 224 -6.61 29.86 2.06
N GLY A 225 -6.39 28.85 1.22
CA GLY A 225 -6.89 27.50 1.45
C GLY A 225 -6.32 26.89 2.73
N LEU A 226 -5.02 27.06 2.99
CA LEU A 226 -4.42 26.57 4.22
C LEU A 226 -4.97 27.28 5.45
N ASN A 227 -5.15 28.61 5.42
CA ASN A 227 -5.79 29.35 6.50
C ASN A 227 -7.20 28.82 6.79
N ALA A 228 -7.99 28.55 5.76
CA ALA A 228 -9.33 27.98 5.93
C ALA A 228 -9.30 26.61 6.65
N ILE A 229 -8.33 25.75 6.35
CA ILE A 229 -8.12 24.48 7.06
C ILE A 229 -7.77 24.74 8.53
N LEU A 230 -6.80 25.61 8.79
CA LEU A 230 -6.35 25.93 10.16
C LEU A 230 -7.46 26.58 11.00
N ASP A 231 -8.39 27.31 10.38
CA ASP A 231 -9.53 27.92 11.06
C ASP A 231 -10.61 26.90 11.46
N ASN A 232 -10.79 25.83 10.68
CA ASN A 232 -11.94 24.93 10.80
C ASN A 232 -11.61 23.48 11.20
N CYS A 233 -10.34 23.10 11.23
CA CYS A 233 -9.87 21.79 11.69
C CYS A 233 -9.08 21.91 13.01
N PRO A 234 -9.74 22.22 14.15
CA PRO A 234 -9.06 22.54 15.41
C PRO A 234 -8.33 21.35 16.06
N ASN A 235 -8.61 20.12 15.63
CA ASN A 235 -7.97 18.91 16.13
C ASN A 235 -6.82 18.42 15.26
N LEU A 236 -6.45 19.17 14.23
CA LEU A 236 -5.41 18.77 13.29
C LEU A 236 -4.05 18.79 13.98
N GLU A 237 -3.38 17.63 13.99
CA GLU A 237 -2.08 17.47 14.67
C GLU A 237 -0.94 17.21 13.69
N HIS A 238 -1.26 16.62 12.53
CA HIS A 238 -0.29 16.26 11.50
C HIS A 238 -0.73 16.88 10.18
N LEU A 239 0.16 17.65 9.57
CA LEU A 239 -0.08 18.32 8.31
C LEU A 239 1.12 18.10 7.39
N ASP A 240 0.89 17.42 6.28
CA ASP A 240 1.88 17.19 5.23
C ASP A 240 1.50 17.96 3.97
N LEU A 241 2.33 18.95 3.63
CA LEU A 241 2.19 19.85 2.49
C LEU A 241 3.32 19.68 1.48
N LEU A 242 4.02 18.54 1.47
CA LEU A 242 5.07 18.28 0.50
C LEU A 242 4.60 18.59 -0.93
N GLN A 243 5.44 19.28 -1.70
CA GLN A 243 5.14 19.70 -3.07
C GLN A 243 3.92 20.63 -3.25
N CYS A 244 3.33 21.19 -2.17
CA CYS A 244 2.37 22.28 -2.25
C CYS A 244 3.07 23.61 -2.50
N PHE A 245 3.63 23.79 -3.70
CA PHE A 245 4.52 24.91 -4.02
C PHE A 245 3.86 26.29 -4.04
N ASN A 246 2.54 26.34 -3.93
CA ASN A 246 1.75 27.57 -3.87
C ASN A 246 1.51 28.06 -2.44
N VAL A 247 1.97 27.30 -1.43
CA VAL A 247 1.90 27.66 -0.01
C VAL A 247 3.25 28.21 0.44
N ASN A 248 3.24 29.36 1.10
CA ASN A 248 4.41 29.98 1.69
C ASN A 248 4.26 30.10 3.21
N ILE A 249 4.79 29.11 3.94
CA ILE A 249 4.69 29.03 5.40
C ILE A 249 5.70 30.01 6.06
N VAL A 250 5.34 31.29 6.09
CA VAL A 250 6.11 32.36 6.72
C VAL A 250 5.18 33.31 7.50
N GLY A 251 5.74 34.07 8.44
CA GLY A 251 5.01 35.12 9.16
C GLY A 251 3.86 34.55 9.99
N ASP A 252 2.64 35.07 9.79
CA ASP A 252 1.46 34.64 10.54
C ASP A 252 1.17 33.14 10.37
N LEU A 253 1.26 32.63 9.14
CA LEU A 253 0.99 31.23 8.84
C LEU A 253 1.96 30.29 9.54
N GLU A 254 3.22 30.70 9.68
CA GLU A 254 4.24 29.96 10.42
C GLU A 254 3.92 29.91 11.92
N ASN A 255 3.47 31.03 12.51
CA ASN A 255 3.06 31.06 13.91
C ASN A 255 1.86 30.13 14.13
N ARG A 256 0.83 30.25 13.29
CA ARG A 256 -0.38 29.43 13.36
C ARG A 256 -0.07 27.93 13.27
N CYS A 257 0.75 27.54 12.30
CA CYS A 257 1.17 26.15 12.15
C CYS A 257 1.96 25.68 13.38
N SER A 258 2.86 26.50 13.93
CA SER A 258 3.66 26.13 15.09
C SER A 258 2.83 25.99 16.38
N GLU A 259 1.73 26.74 16.50
CA GLU A 259 0.82 26.67 17.64
C GLU A 259 -0.14 25.49 17.59
N SER A 260 -0.62 25.12 16.39
CA SER A 260 -1.69 24.13 16.21
C SER A 260 -1.21 22.76 15.72
N ILE A 261 -0.13 22.69 14.94
CA ILE A 261 0.33 21.47 14.28
C ILE A 261 1.56 20.90 15.00
N LYS A 262 1.46 19.64 15.42
CA LYS A 262 2.56 18.93 16.10
C LYS A 262 3.61 18.42 15.12
N VAL A 263 3.17 17.93 13.96
CA VAL A 263 4.02 17.39 12.90
C VAL A 263 3.69 18.08 11.60
N LEU A 264 4.56 18.98 11.16
CA LEU A 264 4.44 19.72 9.91
C LEU A 264 5.51 19.24 8.92
N ARG A 265 5.10 18.84 7.71
CA ARG A 265 6.01 18.72 6.56
C ARG A 265 5.76 19.88 5.61
N ARG A 266 6.80 20.65 5.36
CA ARG A 266 6.74 21.86 4.53
C ARG A 266 6.87 21.51 3.04
N PRO A 267 6.41 22.38 2.13
CA PRO A 267 6.44 22.11 0.69
C PRO A 267 7.78 21.67 0.09
N ASN A 268 8.89 22.15 0.63
CA ASN A 268 10.24 21.89 0.13
C ASN A 268 11.03 20.87 0.97
N ASP A 269 10.38 20.20 1.93
CA ASP A 269 11.04 19.15 2.71
C ASP A 269 11.35 17.93 1.83
N SER A 270 12.22 17.05 2.32
CA SER A 270 12.63 15.85 1.58
C SER A 270 11.44 14.90 1.33
N ILE A 271 11.43 14.28 0.15
CA ILE A 271 10.42 13.29 -0.30
C ILE A 271 10.95 11.84 -0.30
N HIS A 272 12.09 11.55 0.33
CA HIS A 272 12.73 10.23 0.24
C HIS A 272 11.91 9.07 0.82
N ASP A 273 11.01 9.36 1.74
CA ASP A 273 10.09 8.42 2.37
C ASP A 273 8.75 8.31 1.63
N TYR A 274 8.55 9.07 0.55
CA TYR A 274 7.32 9.04 -0.23
C TYR A 274 7.31 7.81 -1.16
N PRO A 275 6.29 6.94 -1.09
CA PRO A 275 6.33 5.61 -1.72
C PRO A 275 5.97 5.59 -3.22
N TYR A 276 5.90 6.75 -3.89
CA TYR A 276 5.41 6.90 -5.26
C TYR A 276 6.40 7.57 -6.19
#